data_AF-A0A381F961-F1
#
_entry.id   AF-A0A381F961-F1
#
_cell.length_a   1.000
_cell.length_b   1.000
_cell.length_c   1.000
_cell.angle_alpha   90.00
_cell.angle_beta   90.00
_cell.angle_gamma   90.00
#
_symmetry.space_group_name_H-M   'P 1'
#
loop_
_entity.id
_entity.type
_entity.pdbx_description
1 polymer ?
#
loop_
_entity_poly.entity_id
_entity_poly.type
_entity_poly.pdbx_seq_one_letter_code
_entity_poly.pdbx_strand_id
1 'polypeptide(L)'
;MLRPYSEKLQEIIQNVNSSSDPDQVSVYAQKREVKKVLFIAVTSNRGLAGAFNSSVVKELNQQFQNNAQYEVEVLTIGKKVYDAVRKKPCSVFK
;
A
#
# COMPACT_ATOMS: atom_id res chain seq x y z
N MET A 1 15.57 11.41 9.48
CA MET A 1 15.30 11.65 10.91
C MET A 1 13.90 11.17 11.32
N LEU A 2 13.49 9.95 10.92
CA LEU A 2 12.22 9.30 11.32
C LEU A 2 12.43 7.85 11.81
N ARG A 3 13.64 7.32 11.60
CA ARG A 3 14.04 5.97 11.95
C ARG A 3 13.84 5.61 13.44
N PRO A 4 14.31 6.43 14.41
CA PRO A 4 14.13 6.09 15.83
C PRO A 4 12.65 6.07 16.27
N TYR A 5 11.77 6.86 15.63
CA TYR A 5 10.33 6.82 15.90
C TYR A 5 9.68 5.54 15.37
N SER A 6 10.01 5.16 14.13
CA SER A 6 9.54 3.91 13.53
C SER A 6 10.00 2.68 14.33
N GLU A 7 11.25 2.69 14.80
CA GLU A 7 11.82 1.62 15.61
C GLU A 7 11.08 1.50 16.95
N LYS A 8 10.82 2.62 17.63
CA LYS A 8 10.11 2.59 18.92
C LYS A 8 8.64 2.19 18.79
N LEU A 9 7.96 2.60 17.72
CA LEU A 9 6.59 2.13 17.44
C LEU A 9 6.56 0.62 17.18
N GLN A 10 7.53 0.10 16.43
CA GLN A 10 7.61 -1.33 16.14
C GLN A 10 7.86 -2.14 17.42
N GLU A 11 8.71 -1.65 18.32
CA GLU A 11 8.94 -2.25 19.64
C GLU A 11 7.66 -2.28 20.48
N ILE A 12 6.88 -1.19 20.51
CA ILE A 12 5.60 -1.14 21.24
C ILE A 12 4.61 -2.15 20.67
N ILE A 13 4.47 -2.23 19.34
CA ILE A 13 3.56 -3.19 18.68
C ILE A 13 3.97 -4.63 19.04
N GLN A 14 5.27 -4.93 19.06
CA GLN A 14 5.77 -6.26 19.42
C GLN A 14 5.47 -6.62 20.88
N ASN A 15 5.72 -5.71 21.82
CA ASN A 15 5.48 -5.95 23.25
C ASN A 15 4.00 -6.17 23.58
N VAL A 16 3.11 -5.45 22.88
CA VAL A 16 1.65 -5.62 23.03
C VAL A 16 1.24 -6.99 22.50
N ASN A 17 1.67 -7.36 21.29
CA ASN A 17 1.33 -8.64 20.68
C ASN A 17 1.87 -9.85 21.47
N SER A 18 2.99 -9.70 22.19
CA SER A 18 3.57 -10.79 23.00
C SER A 18 2.88 -11.01 24.35
N SER A 19 2.09 -10.04 24.83
CA SER A 19 1.46 -10.07 26.16
C SER A 19 -0.05 -10.33 26.13
N SER A 20 -0.66 -10.32 24.95
CA SER A 20 -2.11 -10.53 24.73
C SER A 20 -2.46 -12.01 24.47
N ASP A 21 -3.54 -12.48 25.10
CA ASP A 21 -4.19 -13.78 24.86
C ASP A 21 -4.46 -14.00 23.35
N PRO A 22 -4.48 -15.24 22.82
CA PRO A 22 -4.75 -15.52 21.40
C PRO A 22 -6.09 -14.95 20.89
N ASP A 23 -7.03 -14.70 21.80
CA ASP A 23 -8.34 -14.09 21.51
C ASP A 23 -8.32 -12.55 21.46
N GLN A 24 -7.23 -11.90 21.87
CA GLN A 24 -7.01 -10.45 21.77
C GLN A 24 -6.05 -10.03 20.65
N VAL A 25 -5.82 -10.92 19.68
CA VAL A 25 -5.00 -10.59 18.51
C VAL A 25 -5.72 -9.52 17.68
N SER A 26 -5.03 -8.40 17.46
CA SER A 26 -5.48 -7.28 16.62
C SER A 26 -6.13 -7.78 15.32
N VAL A 27 -7.26 -7.18 14.94
CA VAL A 27 -8.00 -7.52 13.71
C VAL A 27 -7.11 -7.50 12.46
N TYR A 28 -6.05 -6.69 12.47
CA TYR A 28 -5.08 -6.60 11.37
C TYR A 28 -4.05 -7.74 11.33
N ALA A 29 -3.89 -8.50 12.40
CA ALA A 29 -2.97 -9.65 12.49
C ALA A 29 -3.65 -11.00 12.21
N GLN A 30 -4.98 -11.02 12.11
CA GLN A 30 -5.74 -12.24 11.82
C GLN A 30 -5.64 -12.61 10.33
N LYS A 31 -5.36 -13.88 10.04
CA LYS A 31 -5.34 -14.39 8.66
C LYS A 31 -6.78 -14.54 8.17
N ARG A 32 -7.14 -13.75 7.15
CA ARG A 32 -8.47 -13.74 6.53
C ARG A 32 -8.37 -14.06 5.04
N GLU A 33 -9.48 -14.51 4.48
CA GLU A 33 -9.62 -14.66 3.04
C GLU A 33 -9.50 -13.30 2.35
N VAL A 34 -8.70 -13.23 1.28
CA VAL A 34 -8.46 -12.00 0.53
C VAL A 34 -9.56 -11.84 -0.52
N LYS A 35 -10.47 -10.90 -0.29
CA LYS A 35 -11.55 -10.56 -1.25
C LYS A 35 -11.24 -9.31 -2.07
N LYS A 36 -10.62 -8.32 -1.43
CA LYS A 36 -10.22 -7.04 -2.01
C LYS A 36 -8.78 -6.73 -1.65
N VAL A 37 -8.05 -6.10 -2.57
CA VAL A 37 -6.66 -5.68 -2.38
C VAL A 37 -6.55 -4.18 -2.63
N LEU A 38 -5.99 -3.44 -1.68
CA LEU A 38 -5.70 -2.02 -1.81
C LEU A 38 -4.19 -1.82 -2.05
N PHE A 39 -3.83 -1.21 -3.18
CA PHE A 39 -2.48 -0.72 -3.43
C PHE A 39 -2.36 0.75 -3.07
N ILE A 40 -1.35 1.11 -2.28
CA ILE A 40 -1.00 2.50 -2.00
C ILE A 40 0.18 2.87 -2.87
N ALA A 41 -0.08 3.61 -3.94
CA ALA A 41 0.93 3.98 -4.91
C ALA A 41 1.47 5.38 -4.62
N VAL A 42 2.76 5.49 -4.32
CA VAL A 42 3.41 6.75 -3.95
C VAL A 42 4.33 7.23 -5.07
N THR A 43 4.08 8.44 -5.58
CA THR A 43 4.87 9.08 -6.64
C THR A 43 5.03 10.57 -6.38
N SER A 44 5.84 11.24 -7.21
CA SER A 44 6.03 12.68 -7.11
C SER A 44 4.90 13.46 -7.78
N ASN A 45 4.71 14.71 -7.34
CA ASN A 45 3.77 15.64 -7.97
C ASN A 45 4.32 16.29 -9.24
N ARG A 46 5.65 16.47 -9.31
CA ARG A 46 6.33 17.18 -10.40
C ARG A 46 6.82 16.21 -11.49
N GLY A 47 6.96 16.72 -12.71
CA GLY A 47 7.71 16.03 -13.78
C GLY A 47 9.23 16.13 -13.55
N LEU A 48 10.01 15.48 -14.42
CA LEU A 48 11.49 15.48 -14.43
C LEU A 48 12.19 14.61 -13.36
N ALA A 49 11.49 13.65 -12.78
CA ALA A 49 12.07 12.64 -11.87
C ALA A 49 12.69 11.43 -12.61
N GLY A 50 13.11 11.60 -13.86
CA GLY A 50 13.62 10.51 -14.70
C GLY A 50 12.68 9.30 -14.74
N ALA A 51 13.24 8.11 -14.46
CA ALA A 51 12.52 6.85 -14.47
C ALA A 51 11.69 6.57 -13.19
N PHE A 52 11.79 7.39 -12.14
CA PHE A 52 11.15 7.11 -10.85
C PHE A 52 9.64 6.87 -10.97
N ASN A 53 8.90 7.83 -11.54
CA ASN A 53 7.45 7.71 -11.67
C ASN A 53 7.06 6.56 -12.61
N SER A 54 7.83 6.35 -13.69
CA SER A 54 7.57 5.29 -14.66
C SER A 54 7.79 3.90 -14.06
N SER A 55 8.81 3.71 -13.22
CA SER A 55 9.08 2.45 -12.54
C SER A 55 7.97 2.09 -11.56
N VAL A 56 7.49 3.03 -10.76
CA VAL A 56 6.37 2.79 -9.83
C VAL A 56 5.09 2.42 -10.59
N VAL A 57 4.77 3.12 -11.68
CA VAL A 57 3.60 2.80 -12.51
C VAL A 57 3.74 1.44 -13.19
N LYS A 58 4.95 1.08 -13.63
CA LYS A 58 5.22 -0.24 -14.24
C LYS A 58 4.99 -1.37 -13.24
N GLU A 59 5.53 -1.24 -12.03
CA GLU A 59 5.33 -2.21 -10.95
C GLU A 59 3.86 -2.32 -10.58
N LEU A 60 3.15 -1.19 -10.42
CA LEU A 60 1.72 -1.20 -10.13
C LEU A 60 0.91 -1.96 -11.21
N ASN A 61 1.28 -1.80 -12.48
CA ASN A 61 0.64 -2.53 -13.57
C ASN A 61 0.89 -4.03 -13.53
N GLN A 62 2.09 -4.44 -13.13
CA GLN A 62 2.41 -5.85 -12.92
C GLN A 62 1.60 -6.42 -11.74
N GLN A 63 1.44 -5.65 -10.66
CA GLN A 63 0.62 -6.06 -9.52
C GLN A 63 -0.86 -6.19 -9.88
N PHE A 64 -1.41 -5.34 -10.76
CA PHE A 64 -2.76 -5.54 -11.28
C PHE A 64 -2.92 -6.87 -12.04
N GLN A 65 -1.92 -7.25 -12.84
CA GLN A 65 -1.96 -8.52 -13.58
C GLN A 65 -1.86 -9.72 -12.64
N ASN A 66 -0.94 -9.67 -11.67
CA ASN A 66 -0.73 -10.75 -10.70
C ASN A 66 -1.90 -10.95 -9.74
N ASN A 67 -2.71 -9.90 -9.53
CA ASN A 67 -3.85 -9.90 -8.62
C ASN A 67 -5.20 -9.78 -9.36
N ALA A 68 -5.25 -10.15 -10.64
CA ALA A 68 -6.45 -10.03 -11.46
C ALA A 68 -7.65 -10.84 -10.95
N GLN A 69 -7.42 -11.86 -10.11
CA GLN A 69 -8.50 -12.63 -9.46
C GLN A 69 -9.20 -11.88 -8.31
N TYR A 70 -8.61 -10.79 -7.80
CA TYR A 70 -9.16 -10.02 -6.69
C TYR A 70 -9.71 -8.68 -7.17
N GLU A 71 -10.66 -8.11 -6.44
CA GLU A 71 -11.08 -6.73 -6.69
C GLU A 71 -9.98 -5.78 -6.18
N VAL A 72 -9.40 -5.00 -7.09
CA VAL A 72 -8.25 -4.14 -6.79
C VAL A 72 -8.67 -2.68 -6.72
N GLU A 73 -8.27 -2.04 -5.63
CA GLU A 73 -8.43 -0.61 -5.38
C GLU A 73 -7.04 0.04 -5.28
N VAL A 74 -6.94 1.32 -5.70
CA VAL A 74 -5.67 2.06 -5.60
C VAL A 74 -5.87 3.39 -4.89
N LEU A 75 -5.13 3.59 -3.80
CA LEU A 75 -4.94 4.89 -3.17
C LEU A 75 -3.70 5.54 -3.76
N THR A 76 -3.87 6.69 -4.42
CA THR A 76 -2.77 7.37 -5.09
C THR A 76 -2.24 8.53 -4.28
N ILE A 77 -0.97 8.47 -3.88
CA ILE A 77 -0.26 9.59 -3.29
C ILE A 77 0.66 10.19 -4.35
N GLY A 78 0.28 11.35 -4.85
CA GLY A 78 1.05 12.08 -5.87
C GLY A 78 0.34 12.18 -7.21
N LYS A 79 0.47 13.33 -7.88
CA LYS A 79 -0.26 13.64 -9.12
C LYS A 79 0.06 12.69 -10.28
N LYS A 80 1.31 12.21 -10.38
CA LYS A 80 1.76 11.42 -11.55
C LYS A 80 1.15 10.04 -11.61
N VAL A 81 1.04 9.33 -10.48
CA VAL A 81 0.37 8.04 -10.45
C VAL A 81 -1.14 8.18 -10.58
N TYR A 82 -1.74 9.22 -10.00
CA TYR A 82 -3.16 9.51 -10.21
C TYR A 82 -3.47 9.73 -11.70
N ASP A 83 -2.68 10.55 -12.40
CA ASP A 83 -2.85 10.79 -13.84
C ASP A 83 -2.68 9.51 -14.69
N ALA A 84 -1.83 8.57 -14.25
CA ALA A 84 -1.58 7.30 -14.92
C ALA A 84 -2.71 6.27 -14.69
N VAL A 85 -3.28 6.23 -13.50
CA VAL A 85 -4.25 5.20 -13.07
C VAL A 85 -5.70 5.64 -13.30
N ARG A 86 -6.02 6.94 -13.28
CA ARG A 86 -7.40 7.45 -13.48
C ARG A 86 -8.06 7.05 -14.81
N LYS A 87 -7.25 6.70 -15.82
CA LYS A 87 -7.73 6.27 -17.15
C LYS A 87 -8.04 4.76 -17.21
N LYS A 88 -7.74 4.02 -16.14
CA LYS A 88 -7.91 2.57 -16.06
C LYS A 88 -9.23 2.20 -15.38
N PRO A 89 -9.81 1.04 -15.69
CA PRO A 89 -11.04 0.55 -15.08
C PRO A 89 -10.78 -0.01 -13.65
N CYS A 90 -10.21 0.80 -12.76
CA CYS A 90 -10.00 0.44 -11.36
C CYS A 90 -10.52 1.54 -10.43
N SER A 91 -10.98 1.17 -9.23
CA SER A 91 -11.44 2.12 -8.21
C SER A 91 -10.25 2.89 -7.66
N VAL A 92 -10.23 4.21 -7.88
CA VAL A 92 -9.13 5.11 -7.47
C VAL A 92 -9.58 6.03 -6.35
N PHE A 93 -8.87 5.98 -5.23
CA PHE A 93 -9.01 6.89 -4.11
C PHE A 93 -7.93 7.98 -4.18
N LYS A 94 -8.34 9.22 -3.91
CA LYS A 94 -7.47 10.41 -3.94
C LYS A 94 -6.86 10.68 -2.59
#